data_AF-A0A933X752-F1
#
_entry.id   AF-A0A933X752-F1
#
_cell.length_a   1.000
_cell.length_b   1.000
_cell.length_c   1.000
_cell.angle_alpha   90.00
_cell.angle_beta   90.00
_cell.angle_gamma   90.00
#
_symmetry.space_group_name_H-M   'P 1'
#
loop_
_entity.id
_entity.type
_entity.pdbx_description
1 polymer ?
#
loop_
_entity_poly.entity_id
_entity_poly.type
_entity_poly.pdbx_seq_one_letter_code
_entity_poly.pdbx_strand_id
1 'polypeptide(L)'
;MILAALLALAQDATARSSDWITTGVDCELFAAGDLDGDGFDDVLTVNGARELCGAFTVRGWKASAWRKLLDAPEGVLGIAVLEADPRGPAAQVVVWTRSSMSVHAWKDGTLVATREFGAPDEHVFGAGAVQEGALVVATGPQSSARLAFGADELATSGRFSARRPQLHGDPPPYEGVDGTLWVPATALALDADGDGVDDALEVYTCERPHRHRALRLTLGAGRDDADHDGLDDVRERALRTDPHDRDTDDDGLLDGWEVDGLPRGFTLPDGKLDPRHQDVIVAISRYAELDESATRHELHEAQHLFDELATTNPDGKYGIRLHYLWLPEVPKERQGNWPEVGERELPPALRGVAHWMQVTPGGGGQSMQCGDQGGCGLHWAAFAHELGHQLGLSHTGDSAPAWCPLYPSLMNYAFNYSFGGRAAAIRFSDGRLRGVELREDALPESLAFPIGELRYLAAPPFRFTLQEADEHTTRIDWNHDGVFSETPVRADVNYGGSTSCGVRHDVELAATGPALGRIGETIVLARVDASRFSVRVQAYEGGERWSPAIALEPSGPVSEVVV
;
A
#
# COMPACT_ATOMS: atom_id res chain seq x y z
N MET A 1 -45.74 -12.12 -23.92
CA MET A 1 -44.71 -11.57 -24.84
C MET A 1 -44.35 -10.12 -24.50
N ILE A 2 -44.18 -9.78 -23.21
CA ILE A 2 -43.53 -8.53 -22.73
C ILE A 2 -42.81 -8.88 -21.41
N LEU A 3 -42.13 -10.04 -21.40
CA LEU A 3 -41.34 -10.51 -20.25
C LEU A 3 -39.97 -11.07 -20.67
N ALA A 4 -39.73 -11.17 -21.99
CA ALA A 4 -38.46 -11.62 -22.56
C ALA A 4 -37.66 -10.46 -23.20
N ALA A 5 -38.21 -9.23 -23.23
CA ALA A 5 -37.54 -8.03 -23.75
C ALA A 5 -37.07 -7.06 -22.64
N LEU A 6 -37.40 -7.36 -21.38
CA LEU A 6 -36.83 -6.69 -20.19
C LEU A 6 -35.62 -7.45 -19.61
N LEU A 7 -35.26 -8.57 -20.24
CA LEU A 7 -34.10 -9.41 -19.91
C LEU A 7 -32.88 -9.08 -20.78
N ALA A 8 -32.84 -7.90 -21.41
CA ALA A 8 -31.78 -7.49 -22.32
C ALA A 8 -31.39 -6.00 -22.21
N LEU A 9 -31.73 -5.32 -21.11
CA LEU A 9 -31.30 -3.93 -20.86
C LEU A 9 -30.75 -3.82 -19.43
N ALA A 10 -29.41 -3.71 -19.35
CA ALA A 10 -28.51 -3.60 -18.20
C ALA A 10 -28.47 -4.83 -17.26
N GLN A 11 -27.45 -5.70 -17.14
CA GLN A 11 -26.01 -5.57 -17.40
C GLN A 11 -25.47 -4.18 -17.06
N ASP A 12 -25.83 -3.67 -15.89
CA ASP A 12 -25.01 -2.65 -15.24
C ASP A 12 -23.76 -3.38 -14.73
N ALA A 13 -22.69 -3.31 -15.51
CA ALA A 13 -21.34 -3.50 -15.04
C ALA A 13 -21.10 -2.44 -13.95
N THR A 14 -21.20 -2.85 -12.68
CA THR A 14 -20.78 -2.00 -11.57
C THR A 14 -19.29 -1.80 -11.70
N ALA A 15 -18.85 -0.59 -12.02
CA ALA A 15 -17.45 -0.24 -12.13
C ALA A 15 -16.69 -0.68 -10.86
N ARG A 16 -15.71 -1.57 -11.02
CA ARG A 16 -14.89 -2.07 -9.90
C ARG A 16 -13.80 -1.06 -9.58
N SER A 17 -13.46 -0.97 -8.29
CA SER A 17 -12.56 0.04 -7.76
C SER A 17 -11.40 -0.58 -7.00
N SER A 18 -10.19 -0.05 -7.17
CA SER A 18 -8.99 -0.48 -6.44
C SER A 18 -8.48 0.60 -5.50
N ASP A 19 -7.88 0.17 -4.40
CA ASP A 19 -7.18 1.10 -3.51
C ASP A 19 -5.82 1.43 -4.14
N TRP A 20 -5.57 2.72 -4.31
CA TRP A 20 -4.47 3.25 -5.11
C TRP A 20 -3.23 3.59 -4.30
N ILE A 21 -3.43 4.25 -3.16
CA ILE A 21 -2.37 4.75 -2.28
C ILE A 21 -2.97 5.26 -0.97
N THR A 22 -2.18 5.33 0.10
CA THR A 22 -2.57 6.01 1.35
C THR A 22 -1.76 7.29 1.58
N THR A 23 -2.34 8.26 2.29
CA THR A 23 -1.66 9.52 2.67
C THR A 23 -1.87 9.85 4.13
N GLY A 24 -1.08 10.80 4.63
CA GLY A 24 -1.28 11.38 5.95
C GLY A 24 -2.66 12.05 6.10
N VAL A 25 -3.17 12.08 7.34
CA VAL A 25 -4.48 12.66 7.70
C VAL A 25 -4.58 14.17 7.48
N ASP A 26 -3.42 14.81 7.37
CA ASP A 26 -3.19 16.23 7.14
C ASP A 26 -3.25 16.62 5.65
N CYS A 27 -3.38 15.63 4.76
CA CYS A 27 -3.61 15.84 3.34
C CYS A 27 -5.11 16.01 3.07
N GLU A 28 -5.52 17.22 2.66
CA GLU A 28 -6.94 17.57 2.43
C GLU A 28 -7.21 18.09 1.02
N LEU A 29 -6.17 18.48 0.28
CA LEU A 29 -6.26 19.02 -1.07
C LEU A 29 -5.70 18.01 -2.05
N PHE A 30 -6.43 17.71 -3.12
CA PHE A 30 -6.03 16.74 -4.14
C PHE A 30 -6.28 17.30 -5.54
N ALA A 31 -5.40 16.96 -6.48
CA ALA A 31 -5.55 17.21 -7.91
C ALA A 31 -4.91 16.05 -8.68
N ALA A 32 -5.29 15.90 -9.95
CA ALA A 32 -4.64 14.97 -10.86
C ALA A 32 -4.35 15.61 -12.22
N GLY A 33 -3.34 15.11 -12.91
CA GLY A 33 -2.95 15.52 -14.27
C GLY A 33 -1.60 14.93 -14.68
N ASP A 34 -1.33 14.74 -15.98
CA ASP A 34 -0.10 14.13 -16.51
C ASP A 34 1.14 15.05 -16.38
N LEU A 35 1.95 14.90 -15.32
CA LEU A 35 3.14 15.74 -15.09
C LEU A 35 4.38 15.23 -15.82
N ASP A 36 4.43 13.93 -16.15
CA ASP A 36 5.58 13.30 -16.79
C ASP A 36 5.43 13.00 -18.27
N GLY A 37 4.28 13.34 -18.85
CA GLY A 37 4.00 13.25 -20.28
C GLY A 37 3.84 11.82 -20.76
N ASP A 38 3.59 10.87 -19.86
CA ASP A 38 3.45 9.45 -20.20
C ASP A 38 2.02 9.07 -20.65
N GLY A 39 1.10 10.05 -20.64
CA GLY A 39 -0.28 9.94 -21.07
C GLY A 39 -1.23 9.51 -19.97
N PHE A 40 -0.78 9.48 -18.71
CA PHE A 40 -1.59 9.08 -17.56
C PHE A 40 -1.55 10.15 -16.47
N ASP A 41 -2.69 10.41 -15.84
CA ASP A 41 -2.78 11.44 -14.81
C ASP A 41 -1.99 11.05 -13.56
N ASP A 42 -1.14 11.94 -13.03
CA ASP A 42 -0.44 11.80 -11.75
C ASP A 42 -1.27 12.38 -10.60
N VAL A 43 -1.10 11.90 -9.36
CA VAL A 43 -1.84 12.42 -8.20
C VAL A 43 -1.02 13.40 -7.39
N LEU A 44 -1.60 14.54 -7.04
CA LEU A 44 -0.97 15.58 -6.23
C LEU A 44 -1.75 15.84 -4.95
N THR A 45 -1.02 16.20 -3.90
CA THR A 45 -1.60 16.68 -2.64
C THR A 45 -0.76 17.75 -1.96
N VAL A 46 -1.31 18.41 -0.96
CA VAL A 46 -0.56 19.30 -0.05
C VAL A 46 -0.68 18.75 1.37
N ASN A 47 0.47 18.48 2.00
CA ASN A 47 0.54 17.96 3.37
C ASN A 47 0.56 19.08 4.43
N GLY A 48 0.45 18.71 5.70
CA GLY A 48 0.49 19.61 6.85
C GLY A 48 1.85 20.26 7.10
N ALA A 49 2.93 19.74 6.50
CA ALA A 49 4.25 20.38 6.49
C ALA A 49 4.33 21.55 5.48
N ARG A 50 3.25 21.80 4.72
CA ARG A 50 3.18 22.78 3.62
C ARG A 50 4.10 22.39 2.48
N GLU A 51 4.00 21.13 2.06
CA GLU A 51 4.72 20.62 0.91
C GLU A 51 3.71 20.19 -0.15
N LEU A 52 3.92 20.64 -1.38
CA LEU A 52 3.25 20.08 -2.54
C LEU A 52 3.94 18.75 -2.84
N CYS A 53 3.18 17.67 -2.72
CA CYS A 53 3.63 16.31 -2.95
C CYS A 53 2.96 15.73 -4.21
N GLY A 54 3.67 14.87 -4.91
CA GLY A 54 3.17 14.12 -6.05
C GLY A 54 3.46 12.63 -5.92
N ALA A 55 2.54 11.82 -6.38
CA ALA A 55 2.67 10.39 -6.56
C ALA A 55 2.43 10.10 -8.05
N PHE A 56 3.48 9.69 -8.76
CA PHE A 56 3.43 9.50 -10.20
C PHE A 56 2.71 8.19 -10.48
N THR A 57 1.69 8.21 -11.34
CA THR A 57 0.99 6.96 -11.66
C THR A 57 1.89 6.07 -12.49
N VAL A 58 1.61 4.79 -12.50
CA VAL A 58 2.28 3.80 -13.34
C VAL A 58 1.21 3.28 -14.29
N ARG A 59 1.18 3.86 -15.50
CA ARG A 59 0.15 3.59 -16.51
C ARG A 59 -1.29 3.72 -16.03
N GLY A 60 -1.55 4.50 -14.98
CA GLY A 60 -2.92 4.64 -14.47
C GLY A 60 -3.43 3.62 -13.47
N TRP A 61 -2.56 2.85 -12.81
CA TRP A 61 -3.04 1.73 -12.00
C TRP A 61 -2.50 1.71 -10.57
N LYS A 62 -1.28 2.21 -10.39
CA LYS A 62 -0.59 2.27 -9.11
C LYS A 62 0.18 3.58 -9.02
N ALA A 63 0.12 4.27 -7.90
CA ALA A 63 0.91 5.47 -7.70
C ALA A 63 2.26 5.12 -7.05
N SER A 64 3.34 5.76 -7.51
CA SER A 64 4.64 5.69 -6.84
C SER A 64 4.55 6.22 -5.40
N ALA A 65 5.56 5.98 -4.58
CA ALA A 65 5.65 6.64 -3.29
C ALA A 65 5.52 8.17 -3.42
N TRP A 66 4.87 8.80 -2.44
CA TRP A 66 4.75 10.26 -2.38
C TRP A 66 6.12 10.90 -2.30
N ARG A 67 6.38 11.86 -3.19
CA ARG A 67 7.57 12.69 -3.13
C ARG A 67 7.21 14.15 -2.97
N LYS A 68 8.03 14.87 -2.22
CA LYS A 68 7.98 16.34 -2.20
C LYS A 68 8.37 16.87 -3.57
N LEU A 69 7.50 17.67 -4.16
CA LEU A 69 7.76 18.42 -5.38
C LEU A 69 8.28 19.81 -5.05
N LEU A 70 7.54 20.55 -4.22
CA LEU A 70 7.81 21.95 -3.88
C LEU A 70 7.33 22.30 -2.46
N ASP A 71 7.80 23.43 -1.93
CA ASP A 71 7.17 24.04 -0.77
C ASP A 71 5.86 24.73 -1.21
N ALA A 72 4.80 24.53 -0.44
CA ALA A 72 3.51 25.17 -0.63
C ALA A 72 3.39 26.43 0.25
N PRO A 73 2.69 27.48 -0.23
CA PRO A 73 2.50 28.69 0.56
C PRO A 73 1.57 28.44 1.76
N GLU A 74 1.66 29.30 2.79
CA GLU A 74 0.75 29.20 3.94
C GLU A 74 -0.69 29.58 3.52
N GLY A 75 -1.67 28.82 3.99
CA GLY A 75 -3.09 29.09 3.72
C GLY A 75 -3.51 28.72 2.30
N VAL A 76 -2.94 27.66 1.72
CA VAL A 76 -3.43 27.06 0.47
C VAL A 76 -4.92 26.78 0.58
N LEU A 77 -5.67 27.20 -0.44
CA LEU A 77 -7.11 26.97 -0.56
C LEU A 77 -7.45 25.89 -1.58
N GLY A 78 -6.55 25.65 -2.54
CA GLY A 78 -6.73 24.59 -3.52
C GLY A 78 -5.52 24.40 -4.41
N ILE A 79 -5.56 23.27 -5.11
CA ILE A 79 -4.59 22.85 -6.12
C ILE A 79 -5.35 22.37 -7.36
N ALA A 80 -4.72 22.50 -8.52
CA ALA A 80 -5.26 22.05 -9.80
C ALA A 80 -4.13 21.73 -10.77
N VAL A 81 -4.35 20.82 -11.71
CA VAL A 81 -3.48 20.64 -12.87
C VAL A 81 -4.23 21.11 -14.11
N LEU A 82 -3.55 21.88 -14.95
CA LEU A 82 -4.05 22.33 -16.23
C LEU A 82 -3.17 21.77 -17.33
N GLU A 83 -3.75 20.89 -18.13
CA GLU A 83 -3.08 20.37 -19.31
C GLU A 83 -3.05 21.42 -20.41
N ALA A 84 -1.88 21.60 -21.03
CA ALA A 84 -1.79 22.42 -22.22
C ALA A 84 -2.45 21.67 -23.40
N ASP A 85 -3.08 22.39 -24.34
CA ASP A 85 -3.50 21.91 -25.68
C ASP A 85 -2.55 20.81 -26.18
N PRO A 86 -3.01 19.73 -26.87
CA PRO A 86 -2.17 18.63 -27.40
C PRO A 86 -0.99 19.03 -28.31
N ARG A 87 -0.69 20.33 -28.44
CA ARG A 87 0.46 20.94 -29.10
C ARG A 87 1.32 21.85 -28.18
N GLY A 88 1.08 21.90 -26.86
CA GLY A 88 1.79 22.74 -25.87
C GLY A 88 2.73 21.94 -24.94
N PRO A 89 3.74 22.58 -24.29
CA PRO A 89 4.96 21.86 -23.87
C PRO A 89 5.09 21.47 -22.39
N ALA A 90 4.06 21.60 -21.55
CA ALA A 90 4.14 21.28 -20.11
C ALA A 90 2.77 21.27 -19.42
N ALA A 91 2.50 20.30 -18.54
CA ALA A 91 1.39 20.37 -17.59
C ALA A 91 1.63 21.50 -16.57
N GLN A 92 0.57 22.19 -16.15
CA GLN A 92 0.68 23.33 -15.25
C GLN A 92 -0.03 23.04 -13.92
N VAL A 93 0.77 22.86 -12.86
CA VAL A 93 0.27 22.73 -11.50
C VAL A 93 0.03 24.13 -10.94
N VAL A 94 -1.22 24.41 -10.57
CA VAL A 94 -1.65 25.68 -9.98
C VAL A 94 -1.91 25.47 -8.50
N VAL A 95 -1.31 26.30 -7.65
CA VAL A 95 -1.55 26.34 -6.21
C VAL A 95 -2.00 27.75 -5.84
N TRP A 96 -3.08 27.91 -5.08
CA TRP A 96 -3.55 29.25 -4.72
C TRP A 96 -3.94 29.41 -3.26
N THR A 97 -3.76 30.63 -2.77
CA THR A 97 -4.19 31.12 -1.46
C THR A 97 -5.31 32.15 -1.66
N ARG A 98 -5.75 32.81 -0.59
CA ARG A 98 -6.72 33.93 -0.70
C ARG A 98 -6.21 35.09 -1.58
N SER A 99 -4.90 35.33 -1.61
CA SER A 99 -4.31 36.56 -2.15
C SER A 99 -3.30 36.33 -3.28
N SER A 100 -2.87 35.09 -3.50
CA SER A 100 -1.85 34.76 -4.50
C SER A 100 -2.13 33.42 -5.17
N MET A 101 -1.54 33.23 -6.34
CA MET A 101 -1.59 32.01 -7.11
C MET A 101 -0.24 31.76 -7.76
N SER A 102 0.32 30.58 -7.55
CA SER A 102 1.54 30.11 -8.20
C SER A 102 1.18 29.10 -9.29
N VAL A 103 1.87 29.19 -10.43
CA VAL A 103 1.71 28.29 -11.57
C VAL A 103 3.07 27.68 -11.89
N HIS A 104 3.16 26.37 -11.71
CA HIS A 104 4.37 25.57 -11.86
C HIS A 104 4.23 24.71 -13.12
N ALA A 105 5.05 24.97 -14.13
CA ALA A 105 5.06 24.20 -15.37
C ALA A 105 5.97 22.98 -15.23
N TRP A 106 5.48 21.81 -15.60
CA TRP A 106 6.15 20.51 -15.50
C TRP A 106 6.28 19.85 -16.87
N LYS A 107 7.45 19.27 -17.12
CA LYS A 107 7.71 18.49 -18.33
C LYS A 107 8.58 17.30 -17.97
N ASP A 108 8.19 16.12 -18.42
CA ASP A 108 8.94 14.87 -18.19
C ASP A 108 9.27 14.69 -16.69
N GLY A 109 8.30 15.00 -15.81
CA GLY A 109 8.40 14.85 -14.36
C GLY A 109 9.30 15.90 -13.68
N THR A 110 9.71 16.94 -14.42
CA THR A 110 10.65 17.98 -13.97
C THR A 110 10.00 19.37 -14.02
N LEU A 111 10.18 20.15 -12.96
CA LEU A 111 9.76 21.56 -12.93
C LEU A 111 10.60 22.39 -13.92
N VAL A 112 9.93 23.03 -14.89
CA VAL A 112 10.59 23.86 -15.91
C VAL A 112 10.44 25.35 -15.66
N ALA A 113 9.34 25.80 -15.02
CA ALA A 113 9.13 27.22 -14.72
C ALA A 113 8.13 27.42 -13.58
N THR A 114 8.26 28.52 -12.84
CA THR A 114 7.30 28.98 -11.84
C THR A 114 6.92 30.43 -12.12
N ARG A 115 5.63 30.73 -12.05
CA ARG A 115 5.07 32.09 -12.18
C ARG A 115 4.15 32.38 -11.01
N GLU A 116 4.16 33.61 -10.55
CA GLU A 116 3.37 34.06 -9.39
C GLU A 116 2.42 35.17 -9.83
N PHE A 117 1.18 35.08 -9.40
CA PHE A 117 0.12 36.04 -9.68
C PHE A 117 -0.49 36.52 -8.36
N GLY A 118 -0.69 37.83 -8.23
CA GLY A 118 -1.55 38.37 -7.19
C GLY A 118 -3.02 38.15 -7.54
N ALA A 119 -3.88 38.10 -6.52
CA ALA A 119 -5.32 38.19 -6.74
C ALA A 119 -5.65 39.48 -7.54
N PRO A 120 -6.52 39.41 -8.57
CA PRO A 120 -6.99 40.59 -9.29
C PRO A 120 -7.58 41.63 -8.33
N ASP A 121 -7.41 42.91 -8.64
CA ASP A 121 -7.93 44.01 -7.82
C ASP A 121 -9.40 43.78 -7.44
N GLU A 122 -9.73 43.98 -6.16
CA GLU A 122 -11.07 43.77 -5.55
C GLU A 122 -11.55 42.32 -5.37
N HIS A 123 -10.76 41.31 -5.76
CA HIS A 123 -11.14 39.90 -5.66
C HIS A 123 -10.27 39.14 -4.64
N VAL A 124 -10.84 38.12 -4.00
CA VAL A 124 -10.13 37.20 -3.10
C VAL A 124 -10.43 35.79 -3.59
N PHE A 125 -9.40 34.98 -3.84
CA PHE A 125 -9.64 33.61 -4.30
C PHE A 125 -10.30 32.78 -3.17
N GLY A 126 -11.23 31.91 -3.57
CA GLY A 126 -11.92 30.93 -2.72
C GLY A 126 -11.71 29.50 -3.23
N ALA A 127 -12.69 28.63 -3.01
CA ALA A 127 -12.67 27.27 -3.56
C ALA A 127 -12.70 27.30 -5.10
N GLY A 128 -12.07 26.33 -5.76
CA GLY A 128 -12.01 26.24 -7.21
C GLY A 128 -11.79 24.81 -7.69
N ALA A 129 -12.04 24.60 -8.99
CA ALA A 129 -11.87 23.30 -9.67
C ALA A 129 -11.61 23.52 -11.16
N VAL A 130 -11.04 22.52 -11.83
CA VAL A 130 -10.83 22.53 -13.28
C VAL A 130 -12.13 22.14 -13.99
N GLN A 131 -12.49 22.90 -15.02
CA GLN A 131 -13.65 22.66 -15.89
C GLN A 131 -13.27 22.98 -17.33
N GLU A 132 -13.44 22.01 -18.22
CA GLU A 132 -13.15 22.17 -19.66
C GLU A 132 -11.73 22.76 -19.88
N GLY A 133 -10.73 22.22 -19.18
CA GLY A 133 -9.33 22.65 -19.27
C GLY A 133 -9.02 24.03 -18.67
N ALA A 134 -9.93 24.63 -17.89
CA ALA A 134 -9.70 25.93 -17.25
C ALA A 134 -10.01 25.89 -15.75
N LEU A 135 -9.24 26.65 -14.97
CA LEU A 135 -9.47 26.76 -13.53
C LEU A 135 -10.62 27.73 -13.26
N VAL A 136 -11.69 27.28 -12.60
CA VAL A 136 -12.79 28.13 -12.14
C VAL A 136 -12.69 28.31 -10.62
N VAL A 137 -12.52 29.54 -10.16
CA VAL A 137 -12.33 29.87 -8.74
C VAL A 137 -13.42 30.81 -8.25
N ALA A 138 -13.95 30.58 -7.05
CA ALA A 138 -14.82 31.51 -6.37
C ALA A 138 -14.05 32.81 -6.05
N THR A 139 -14.69 33.96 -6.26
CA THR A 139 -14.11 35.28 -5.99
C THR A 139 -14.96 36.11 -5.01
N GLY A 140 -16.07 35.55 -4.54
CA GLY A 140 -17.01 36.15 -3.60
C GLY A 140 -18.22 35.24 -3.36
N PRO A 141 -19.19 35.61 -2.49
CA PRO A 141 -20.31 34.75 -2.09
C PRO A 141 -21.23 34.29 -3.25
N GLN A 142 -21.21 35.00 -4.38
CA GLN A 142 -22.03 34.72 -5.56
C GLN A 142 -21.28 35.01 -6.88
N SER A 143 -19.96 35.08 -6.83
CA SER A 143 -19.12 35.35 -7.99
C SER A 143 -18.03 34.30 -8.13
N SER A 144 -17.78 33.90 -9.37
CA SER A 144 -16.68 33.05 -9.78
C SER A 144 -15.97 33.69 -10.97
N ALA A 145 -14.71 33.31 -11.17
CA ALA A 145 -13.93 33.67 -12.35
C ALA A 145 -13.36 32.40 -12.98
N ARG A 146 -13.51 32.24 -14.30
CA ARG A 146 -12.75 31.29 -15.09
C ARG A 146 -11.40 31.91 -15.42
N LEU A 147 -10.32 31.26 -15.01
CA LEU A 147 -8.94 31.68 -15.16
C LEU A 147 -8.30 30.87 -16.29
N ALA A 148 -7.76 31.58 -17.26
CA ALA A 148 -6.90 31.02 -18.30
C ALA A 148 -5.49 31.63 -18.18
N PHE A 149 -4.47 30.81 -18.43
CA PHE A 149 -3.08 31.19 -18.23
C PHE A 149 -2.37 31.31 -19.58
N GLY A 150 -2.01 32.54 -19.95
CA GLY A 150 -1.14 32.83 -21.11
C GLY A 150 0.34 32.82 -20.73
N ALA A 151 1.23 33.26 -21.64
CA ALA A 151 2.67 33.27 -21.39
C ALA A 151 3.06 34.06 -20.11
N ASP A 152 2.32 35.12 -19.75
CA ASP A 152 2.59 35.92 -18.53
C ASP A 152 1.33 36.58 -17.92
N GLU A 153 0.13 36.20 -18.35
CA GLU A 153 -1.10 36.90 -17.96
C GLU A 153 -2.19 35.94 -17.46
N LEU A 154 -2.89 36.40 -16.42
CA LEU A 154 -4.10 35.79 -15.89
C LEU A 154 -5.32 36.41 -16.59
N ALA A 155 -5.99 35.67 -17.47
CA ALA A 155 -7.22 36.13 -18.11
C ALA A 155 -8.46 35.64 -17.34
N THR A 156 -9.32 36.57 -16.91
CA THR A 156 -10.57 36.27 -16.20
C THR A 156 -11.79 36.37 -17.12
N SER A 157 -12.69 35.39 -17.08
CA SER A 157 -13.98 35.47 -17.78
C SER A 157 -15.14 34.89 -16.97
N GLY A 158 -16.29 35.58 -17.01
CA GLY A 158 -17.64 35.08 -16.76
C GLY A 158 -17.97 34.43 -15.40
N ARG A 159 -19.28 34.43 -15.05
CA ARG A 159 -19.81 33.61 -13.95
C ARG A 159 -20.07 32.20 -14.45
N PHE A 160 -19.49 31.20 -13.78
CA PHE A 160 -19.71 29.78 -14.04
C PHE A 160 -20.14 29.06 -12.75
N SER A 161 -21.03 28.07 -12.89
CA SER A 161 -21.44 27.19 -11.80
C SER A 161 -20.64 25.91 -11.88
N ALA A 162 -19.94 25.54 -10.81
CA ALA A 162 -19.24 24.28 -10.77
C ALA A 162 -20.22 23.10 -10.79
N ARG A 163 -19.97 22.13 -11.66
CA ARG A 163 -20.54 20.78 -11.55
C ARG A 163 -19.56 19.92 -10.77
N ARG A 164 -20.07 19.14 -9.82
CA ARG A 164 -19.31 18.05 -9.19
C ARG A 164 -19.42 16.81 -10.07
N PRO A 165 -18.34 16.01 -10.21
CA PRO A 165 -18.44 14.67 -10.79
C PRO A 165 -19.48 13.84 -10.01
N GLN A 166 -20.23 13.00 -10.72
CA GLN A 166 -21.26 12.08 -10.19
C GLN A 166 -20.85 10.62 -10.42
N LEU A 167 -19.62 10.28 -10.08
CA LEU A 167 -19.18 8.89 -10.10
C LEU A 167 -18.91 8.49 -8.65
N HIS A 168 -19.47 7.34 -8.26
CA HIS A 168 -19.33 6.78 -6.92
C HIS A 168 -18.73 5.38 -7.08
N GLY A 169 -17.51 5.20 -6.57
CA GLY A 169 -16.93 3.88 -6.36
C GLY A 169 -17.47 3.26 -5.08
N ASP A 170 -17.21 1.96 -4.89
CA ASP A 170 -17.29 1.38 -3.55
C ASP A 170 -16.20 2.02 -2.68
N PRO A 171 -16.37 2.11 -1.35
CA PRO A 171 -15.38 2.68 -0.46
C PRO A 171 -14.33 1.64 -0.07
N PRO A 172 -13.13 2.08 0.34
CA PRO A 172 -12.02 1.20 0.69
C PRO A 172 -12.35 0.32 1.90
N PRO A 173 -11.67 -0.81 2.07
CA PRO A 173 -11.93 -1.82 3.10
C PRO A 173 -11.41 -1.42 4.50
N TYR A 174 -11.36 -0.12 4.78
CA TYR A 174 -10.92 0.43 6.05
C TYR A 174 -12.09 0.94 6.87
N GLU A 175 -12.02 0.84 8.19
CA GLU A 175 -13.03 1.44 9.07
C GLU A 175 -13.02 2.96 8.93
N GLY A 176 -14.17 3.54 8.55
CA GLY A 176 -14.38 5.00 8.53
C GLY A 176 -14.59 5.57 9.93
N VAL A 177 -14.68 6.90 10.01
CA VAL A 177 -14.93 7.61 11.28
C VAL A 177 -16.24 7.14 11.90
N ASP A 178 -16.21 6.86 13.22
CA ASP A 178 -17.35 6.37 14.01
C ASP A 178 -17.94 5.02 13.53
N GLY A 179 -17.15 4.19 12.83
CA GLY A 179 -17.60 2.89 12.33
C GLY A 179 -18.52 2.96 11.10
N THR A 180 -18.66 4.15 10.50
CA THR A 180 -19.40 4.36 9.26
C THR A 180 -18.45 4.56 8.09
N LEU A 181 -18.44 3.60 7.16
CA LEU A 181 -18.03 3.88 5.78
C LEU A 181 -19.12 4.73 5.09
N TRP A 182 -18.82 5.21 3.88
CA TRP A 182 -19.78 5.77 2.90
C TRP A 182 -20.02 7.29 2.88
N VAL A 183 -18.97 8.12 2.79
CA VAL A 183 -18.91 9.27 1.84
C VAL A 183 -17.41 9.61 1.61
N PRO A 184 -16.92 9.74 0.36
CA PRO A 184 -15.59 10.25 0.12
C PRO A 184 -15.46 11.72 0.57
N ALA A 185 -14.34 12.06 1.21
CA ALA A 185 -14.00 13.44 1.58
C ALA A 185 -13.87 14.34 0.34
N THR A 186 -13.34 13.79 -0.76
CA THR A 186 -13.32 14.43 -2.08
C THR A 186 -13.33 13.38 -3.19
N ALA A 187 -13.73 13.79 -4.39
CA ALA A 187 -13.67 12.98 -5.61
C ALA A 187 -13.18 13.86 -6.76
N LEU A 188 -12.33 13.31 -7.62
CA LEU A 188 -11.80 13.95 -8.81
C LEU A 188 -11.96 13.03 -10.04
N ALA A 189 -12.15 13.65 -11.19
CA ALA A 189 -12.11 12.95 -12.47
C ALA A 189 -10.68 13.00 -13.01
N LEU A 190 -10.24 11.91 -13.61
CA LEU A 190 -8.92 11.70 -14.21
C LEU A 190 -9.05 10.68 -15.34
N ASP A 191 -8.15 10.68 -16.32
CA ASP A 191 -8.04 9.58 -17.31
C ASP A 191 -6.92 8.66 -16.85
N ALA A 192 -7.25 7.76 -15.93
CA ALA A 192 -6.26 6.88 -15.34
C ALA A 192 -5.81 5.85 -16.36
N ASP A 193 -6.71 5.14 -17.06
CA ASP A 193 -6.29 4.07 -17.97
C ASP A 193 -5.93 4.53 -19.41
N GLY A 194 -5.98 5.84 -19.68
CA GLY A 194 -5.51 6.49 -20.90
C GLY A 194 -6.42 6.26 -22.11
N ASP A 195 -7.70 6.00 -21.88
CA ASP A 195 -8.67 5.60 -22.91
C ASP A 195 -9.61 6.71 -23.37
N GLY A 196 -9.45 7.88 -22.77
CA GLY A 196 -10.24 9.06 -23.04
C GLY A 196 -11.63 9.03 -22.41
N VAL A 197 -11.89 8.12 -21.47
CA VAL A 197 -13.06 8.10 -20.58
C VAL A 197 -12.64 8.59 -19.20
N ASP A 198 -13.43 9.50 -18.61
CA ASP A 198 -13.19 9.97 -17.25
C ASP A 198 -13.37 8.82 -16.24
N ASP A 199 -12.32 8.53 -15.49
CA ASP A 199 -12.29 7.70 -14.29
C ASP A 199 -12.56 8.54 -13.04
N ALA A 200 -12.79 7.89 -11.90
CA ALA A 200 -13.03 8.54 -10.63
C ALA A 200 -12.01 8.13 -9.58
N LEU A 201 -11.28 9.10 -9.03
CA LEU A 201 -10.44 8.92 -7.84
C LEU A 201 -11.13 9.54 -6.63
N GLU A 202 -11.48 8.71 -5.67
CA GLU A 202 -12.18 9.06 -4.44
C GLU A 202 -11.26 8.98 -3.23
N VAL A 203 -11.35 9.95 -2.33
CA VAL A 203 -10.49 10.01 -1.13
C VAL A 203 -11.32 9.79 0.12
N TYR A 204 -10.92 8.82 0.93
CA TYR A 204 -11.62 8.40 2.14
C TYR A 204 -10.85 8.73 3.41
N THR A 205 -11.56 8.90 4.52
CA THR A 205 -10.96 9.00 5.86
C THR A 205 -11.06 7.67 6.56
N CYS A 206 -9.92 7.14 7.01
CA CYS A 206 -9.83 5.83 7.63
C CYS A 206 -9.30 5.98 9.06
N GLU A 207 -9.82 5.21 10.01
CA GLU A 207 -9.38 5.21 11.42
C GLU A 207 -8.47 4.04 11.78
N ARG A 208 -8.66 2.88 11.15
CA ARG A 208 -7.90 1.66 11.41
C ARG A 208 -7.16 1.19 10.14
N PRO A 209 -5.96 0.58 10.28
CA PRO A 209 -5.24 0.25 11.53
C PRO A 209 -4.66 1.48 12.26
N HIS A 210 -4.56 2.61 11.56
CA HIS A 210 -4.24 3.92 12.11
C HIS A 210 -4.96 4.97 11.26
N ARG A 211 -5.07 6.20 11.76
CA ARG A 211 -5.78 7.26 11.05
C ARG A 211 -5.00 7.66 9.79
N HIS A 212 -5.62 7.55 8.61
CA HIS A 212 -5.00 7.89 7.31
C HIS A 212 -6.05 8.32 6.26
N ARG A 213 -5.59 8.71 5.07
CA ARG A 213 -6.43 8.87 3.88
C ARG A 213 -6.21 7.68 2.94
N ALA A 214 -7.29 7.10 2.42
CA ALA A 214 -7.21 6.08 1.37
C ALA A 214 -7.73 6.65 0.06
N LEU A 215 -6.97 6.48 -1.02
CA LEU A 215 -7.36 6.90 -2.37
C LEU A 215 -7.85 5.67 -3.13
N ARG A 216 -8.99 5.79 -3.82
CA ARG A 216 -9.65 4.68 -4.50
C ARG A 216 -10.03 5.06 -5.92
N LEU A 217 -9.50 4.35 -6.90
CA LEU A 217 -9.80 4.57 -8.32
C LEU A 217 -10.96 3.67 -8.77
N THR A 218 -11.88 4.24 -9.56
CA THR A 218 -12.94 3.53 -10.27
C THR A 218 -12.85 3.88 -11.75
N LEU A 219 -12.79 2.87 -12.61
CA LEU A 219 -12.63 3.09 -14.06
C LEU A 219 -13.96 3.18 -14.81
N GLY A 220 -13.98 3.93 -15.91
CA GLY A 220 -15.13 4.05 -16.80
C GLY A 220 -15.40 2.78 -17.63
N ALA A 221 -16.67 2.40 -17.82
CA ALA A 221 -17.03 1.17 -18.54
C ALA A 221 -16.85 1.30 -20.07
N GLY A 222 -16.01 0.44 -20.67
CA GLY A 222 -15.69 0.56 -22.10
C GLY A 222 -15.11 -0.64 -22.86
N ARG A 223 -14.96 -1.85 -22.28
CA ARG A 223 -14.10 -2.90 -22.89
C ARG A 223 -14.62 -4.35 -22.71
N ASP A 224 -14.10 -5.29 -23.51
CA ASP A 224 -14.30 -6.76 -23.39
C ASP A 224 -13.37 -7.38 -22.30
N ASP A 225 -12.99 -6.56 -21.32
CA ASP A 225 -12.03 -6.78 -20.24
C ASP A 225 -12.72 -6.21 -18.99
N ALA A 226 -13.25 -7.10 -18.15
CA ALA A 226 -14.26 -6.74 -17.16
C ALA A 226 -13.71 -6.15 -15.86
N ASP A 227 -12.43 -6.32 -15.55
CA ASP A 227 -11.73 -5.61 -14.45
C ASP A 227 -10.74 -4.53 -14.93
N HIS A 228 -10.57 -4.44 -16.25
CA HIS A 228 -9.84 -3.45 -17.02
C HIS A 228 -8.31 -3.54 -16.93
N ASP A 229 -7.76 -4.63 -16.42
CA ASP A 229 -6.33 -4.73 -16.12
C ASP A 229 -5.39 -4.82 -17.36
N GLY A 230 -5.99 -4.91 -18.55
CA GLY A 230 -5.33 -5.05 -19.84
C GLY A 230 -5.34 -6.47 -20.41
N LEU A 231 -5.92 -7.44 -19.70
CA LEU A 231 -6.06 -8.84 -20.09
C LEU A 231 -7.54 -9.17 -20.36
N ASP A 232 -7.90 -9.45 -21.61
CA ASP A 232 -9.31 -9.74 -21.92
C ASP A 232 -9.84 -11.00 -21.20
N ASP A 233 -11.13 -11.02 -20.88
CA ASP A 233 -11.79 -12.10 -20.12
C ASP A 233 -11.53 -13.51 -20.70
N VAL A 234 -11.33 -13.61 -22.02
CA VAL A 234 -11.09 -14.90 -22.68
C VAL A 234 -9.69 -15.41 -22.36
N ARG A 235 -8.69 -14.53 -22.37
CA ARG A 235 -7.32 -14.82 -22.00
C ARG A 235 -7.20 -15.14 -20.51
N GLU A 236 -7.89 -14.39 -19.67
CA GLU A 236 -7.92 -14.63 -18.23
C GLU A 236 -8.41 -16.03 -17.88
N ARG A 237 -9.58 -16.41 -18.44
CA ARG A 237 -10.11 -17.77 -18.31
C ARG A 237 -9.15 -18.85 -18.81
N ALA A 238 -8.36 -18.56 -19.85
CA ALA A 238 -7.38 -19.51 -20.39
C ALA A 238 -6.16 -19.67 -19.45
N LEU A 239 -5.77 -18.59 -18.77
CA LEU A 239 -4.67 -18.54 -17.81
C LEU A 239 -5.08 -18.98 -16.40
N ARG A 240 -6.38 -19.05 -16.14
CA ARG A 240 -6.99 -19.32 -14.83
C ARG A 240 -6.77 -18.19 -13.83
N THR A 241 -6.72 -16.97 -14.34
CA THR A 241 -6.95 -15.75 -13.56
C THR A 241 -8.46 -15.51 -13.43
N ASP A 242 -8.88 -14.64 -12.51
CA ASP A 242 -10.29 -14.30 -12.32
C ASP A 242 -10.66 -13.09 -13.20
N PRO A 243 -11.59 -13.22 -14.19
CA PRO A 243 -11.94 -12.15 -15.13
C PRO A 243 -12.52 -10.86 -14.57
N HIS A 244 -12.54 -10.76 -13.26
CA HIS A 244 -13.15 -9.71 -12.50
C HIS A 244 -12.22 -9.25 -11.36
N ASP A 245 -11.00 -9.78 -11.31
CA ASP A 245 -9.97 -9.47 -10.34
C ASP A 245 -8.67 -9.14 -11.06
N ARG A 246 -8.34 -7.84 -11.07
CA ARG A 246 -7.24 -7.26 -11.86
C ARG A 246 -5.83 -7.73 -11.46
N ASP A 247 -5.72 -8.37 -10.29
CA ASP A 247 -4.50 -8.79 -9.63
C ASP A 247 -4.86 -10.08 -8.88
N THR A 248 -4.92 -11.19 -9.60
CA THR A 248 -5.49 -12.45 -9.13
C THR A 248 -4.74 -13.01 -7.91
N ASP A 249 -3.48 -12.64 -7.68
CA ASP A 249 -2.66 -13.12 -6.57
C ASP A 249 -2.31 -12.08 -5.50
N ASP A 250 -2.85 -10.87 -5.61
CA ASP A 250 -2.78 -9.78 -4.65
C ASP A 250 -1.33 -9.33 -4.33
N ASP A 251 -0.43 -9.28 -5.33
CA ASP A 251 0.95 -8.83 -5.15
C ASP A 251 1.19 -7.34 -5.51
N GLY A 252 0.20 -6.71 -6.12
CA GLY A 252 0.22 -5.32 -6.58
C GLY A 252 0.82 -5.11 -7.98
N LEU A 253 0.96 -6.17 -8.78
CA LEU A 253 1.14 -6.22 -10.22
C LEU A 253 -0.19 -6.69 -10.85
N LEU A 254 -0.51 -6.18 -12.04
CA LEU A 254 -1.76 -6.58 -12.70
C LEU A 254 -1.56 -7.84 -13.54
N ASP A 255 -2.58 -8.68 -13.68
CA ASP A 255 -2.46 -9.91 -14.47
C ASP A 255 -2.05 -9.59 -15.92
N GLY A 256 -2.64 -8.54 -16.50
CA GLY A 256 -2.26 -7.99 -17.80
C GLY A 256 -0.79 -7.56 -17.88
N TRP A 257 -0.22 -6.98 -16.83
CA TRP A 257 1.19 -6.57 -16.81
C TRP A 257 2.12 -7.77 -16.76
N GLU A 258 1.75 -8.79 -15.99
CA GLU A 258 2.54 -10.00 -15.85
C GLU A 258 2.53 -10.83 -17.14
N VAL A 259 1.41 -10.84 -17.86
CA VAL A 259 1.23 -11.61 -19.09
C VAL A 259 1.77 -10.89 -20.33
N ASP A 260 1.42 -9.62 -20.53
CA ASP A 260 1.79 -8.85 -21.72
C ASP A 260 3.05 -8.01 -21.57
N GLY A 261 3.58 -7.93 -20.35
CA GLY A 261 4.81 -7.26 -20.01
C GLY A 261 4.58 -5.95 -19.26
N LEU A 262 5.59 -5.61 -18.47
CA LEU A 262 5.54 -4.48 -17.56
C LEU A 262 5.31 -3.14 -18.27
N PRO A 263 4.70 -2.18 -17.57
CA PRO A 263 4.53 -0.82 -18.06
C PRO A 263 5.87 -0.18 -18.45
N ARG A 264 5.81 0.87 -19.29
CA ARG A 264 6.96 1.71 -19.66
C ARG A 264 8.11 1.00 -20.39
N GLY A 265 7.82 -0.16 -21.00
CA GLY A 265 8.72 -0.83 -21.96
C GLY A 265 9.95 -1.48 -21.32
N PHE A 266 9.92 -1.70 -20.01
CA PHE A 266 10.93 -2.46 -19.31
C PHE A 266 10.59 -3.95 -19.31
N THR A 267 11.61 -4.81 -19.36
CA THR A 267 11.46 -6.27 -19.32
C THR A 267 12.36 -6.86 -18.26
N LEU A 268 11.82 -7.76 -17.43
CA LEU A 268 12.63 -8.55 -16.51
C LEU A 268 13.65 -9.40 -17.29
N PRO A 269 14.90 -9.54 -16.81
CA PRO A 269 15.92 -10.36 -17.45
C PRO A 269 15.54 -11.83 -17.66
N ASP A 270 14.69 -12.38 -16.79
CA ASP A 270 14.18 -13.75 -16.83
C ASP A 270 12.72 -13.85 -17.32
N GLY A 271 11.97 -12.74 -17.29
CA GLY A 271 10.69 -12.55 -18.00
C GLY A 271 9.55 -13.46 -17.55
N LYS A 272 9.53 -13.89 -16.29
CA LYS A 272 8.55 -14.86 -15.77
C LYS A 272 7.82 -14.33 -14.53
N LEU A 273 6.95 -13.37 -14.76
CA LEU A 273 5.87 -13.11 -13.82
C LEU A 273 4.77 -14.18 -14.02
N ASP A 274 3.98 -14.45 -13.00
CA ASP A 274 2.92 -15.45 -12.98
C ASP A 274 1.74 -14.87 -12.21
N PRO A 275 0.62 -14.51 -12.88
CA PRO A 275 -0.52 -13.77 -12.29
C PRO A 275 -1.39 -14.61 -11.35
N ARG A 276 -0.79 -15.61 -10.76
CA ARG A 276 -1.39 -16.61 -9.88
C ARG A 276 -0.37 -17.00 -8.81
N HIS A 277 0.74 -16.28 -8.69
CA HIS A 277 1.78 -16.47 -7.72
C HIS A 277 2.54 -15.17 -7.43
N GLN A 278 2.37 -14.66 -6.21
CA GLN A 278 2.94 -13.41 -5.74
C GLN A 278 4.41 -13.21 -6.14
N ASP A 279 4.65 -12.16 -6.91
CA ASP A 279 5.89 -11.74 -7.51
C ASP A 279 6.26 -10.31 -7.06
N VAL A 280 7.48 -10.13 -6.53
CA VAL A 280 7.99 -8.82 -6.10
C VAL A 280 9.24 -8.48 -6.89
N ILE A 281 9.17 -7.37 -7.63
CA ILE A 281 10.30 -6.87 -8.42
C ILE A 281 11.19 -6.01 -7.53
N VAL A 282 12.47 -6.35 -7.43
CA VAL A 282 13.44 -5.60 -6.62
C VAL A 282 14.64 -5.13 -7.45
N ALA A 283 14.74 -3.81 -7.64
CA ALA A 283 15.87 -3.13 -8.25
C ALA A 283 17.04 -2.96 -7.28
N ILE A 284 18.17 -3.57 -7.61
CA ILE A 284 19.37 -3.62 -6.79
C ILE A 284 20.41 -2.63 -7.33
N SER A 285 20.70 -1.60 -6.55
CA SER A 285 21.86 -0.73 -6.75
C SER A 285 22.93 -1.11 -5.73
N ARG A 286 24.02 -1.76 -6.15
CA ARG A 286 25.16 -2.06 -5.26
C ARG A 286 26.22 -0.97 -5.34
N TYR A 287 26.89 -0.66 -4.24
CA TYR A 287 28.12 0.15 -4.28
C TYR A 287 29.23 -0.58 -5.06
N ALA A 288 30.00 0.16 -5.84
CA ALA A 288 31.02 -0.40 -6.73
C ALA A 288 32.11 -1.22 -6.01
N GLU A 289 32.40 -0.92 -4.73
CA GLU A 289 33.35 -1.70 -3.93
C GLU A 289 32.83 -3.07 -3.47
N LEU A 290 31.54 -3.35 -3.61
CA LEU A 290 30.97 -4.64 -3.24
C LEU A 290 31.25 -5.71 -4.29
N ASP A 291 31.68 -6.88 -3.82
CA ASP A 291 31.81 -8.06 -4.66
C ASP A 291 30.42 -8.54 -5.11
N GLU A 292 30.24 -8.68 -6.43
CA GLU A 292 28.96 -9.05 -7.01
C GLU A 292 28.57 -10.49 -6.67
N SER A 293 29.53 -11.42 -6.60
CA SER A 293 29.23 -12.82 -6.26
C SER A 293 28.75 -12.96 -4.82
N ALA A 294 29.39 -12.24 -3.89
CA ALA A 294 28.95 -12.16 -2.50
C ALA A 294 27.56 -11.52 -2.39
N THR A 295 27.32 -10.43 -3.12
CA THR A 295 26.01 -9.77 -3.15
C THR A 295 24.92 -10.70 -3.67
N ARG A 296 25.17 -11.43 -4.76
CA ARG A 296 24.24 -12.43 -5.30
C ARG A 296 23.96 -13.55 -4.31
N HIS A 297 24.97 -14.00 -3.57
CA HIS A 297 24.78 -15.04 -2.56
C HIS A 297 23.86 -14.58 -1.42
N GLU A 298 24.08 -13.39 -0.86
CA GLU A 298 23.22 -12.86 0.21
C GLU A 298 21.78 -12.63 -0.28
N LEU A 299 21.59 -12.12 -1.50
CA LEU A 299 20.25 -11.94 -2.06
C LEU A 299 19.56 -13.28 -2.33
N HIS A 300 20.30 -14.32 -2.71
CA HIS A 300 19.74 -15.67 -2.86
C HIS A 300 19.26 -16.26 -1.52
N GLU A 301 19.97 -16.04 -0.42
CA GLU A 301 19.50 -16.45 0.91
C GLU A 301 18.24 -15.67 1.33
N ALA A 302 18.16 -14.38 0.98
CA ALA A 302 16.94 -13.59 1.19
C ALA A 302 15.78 -14.13 0.34
N GLN A 303 16.00 -14.44 -0.94
CA GLN A 303 14.98 -15.04 -1.80
C GLN A 303 14.43 -16.36 -1.24
N HIS A 304 15.29 -17.24 -0.75
CA HIS A 304 14.86 -18.48 -0.08
C HIS A 304 13.93 -18.24 1.12
N LEU A 305 14.15 -17.18 1.90
CA LEU A 305 13.25 -16.84 3.00
C LEU A 305 11.83 -16.52 2.51
N PHE A 306 11.70 -15.82 1.38
CA PHE A 306 10.40 -15.45 0.80
C PHE A 306 9.73 -16.62 0.07
N ASP A 307 10.50 -17.47 -0.61
CA ASP A 307 10.01 -18.70 -1.26
C ASP A 307 9.38 -19.69 -0.25
N GLU A 308 9.88 -19.70 1.00
CA GLU A 308 9.40 -20.60 2.07
C GLU A 308 8.24 -20.03 2.89
N LEU A 309 7.77 -18.81 2.60
CA LEU A 309 6.63 -18.23 3.30
C LEU A 309 5.37 -19.08 3.10
N ALA A 310 4.58 -19.23 4.16
CA ALA A 310 3.34 -19.99 4.13
C ALA A 310 2.16 -19.26 3.47
N THR A 311 2.41 -18.14 2.77
CA THR A 311 1.40 -17.46 1.95
C THR A 311 0.94 -18.39 0.85
N THR A 312 -0.36 -18.42 0.55
CA THR A 312 -0.94 -19.31 -0.46
C THR A 312 -1.26 -18.54 -1.72
N ASN A 313 -0.96 -19.16 -2.86
CA ASN A 313 -1.19 -18.55 -4.17
C ASN A 313 -2.29 -19.26 -4.96
N PRO A 314 -2.97 -18.58 -5.90
CA PRO A 314 -3.96 -19.19 -6.80
C PRO A 314 -3.43 -20.37 -7.63
N ASP A 315 -2.12 -20.44 -7.87
CA ASP A 315 -1.45 -21.58 -8.53
C ASP A 315 -1.33 -22.84 -7.64
N GLY A 316 -1.71 -22.74 -6.36
CA GLY A 316 -1.65 -23.81 -5.37
C GLY A 316 -0.28 -24.01 -4.72
N LYS A 317 0.68 -23.12 -4.97
CA LYS A 317 2.00 -23.11 -4.31
C LYS A 317 2.03 -22.10 -3.17
N TYR A 318 3.10 -22.18 -2.38
CA TYR A 318 3.38 -21.23 -1.31
C TYR A 318 4.55 -20.31 -1.69
N GLY A 319 4.69 -19.21 -0.96
CA GLY A 319 5.83 -18.29 -1.06
C GLY A 319 5.54 -17.01 -1.84
N ILE A 320 6.48 -16.08 -1.76
CA ILE A 320 6.56 -14.86 -2.60
C ILE A 320 7.86 -14.94 -3.39
N ARG A 321 7.80 -14.78 -4.71
CA ARG A 321 8.98 -14.81 -5.57
C ARG A 321 9.61 -13.44 -5.67
N LEU A 322 10.91 -13.35 -5.44
CA LEU A 322 11.66 -12.11 -5.63
C LEU A 322 12.35 -12.10 -7.01
N HIS A 323 12.07 -11.08 -7.82
CA HIS A 323 12.68 -10.85 -9.13
C HIS A 323 13.73 -9.73 -9.05
N TYR A 324 15.01 -10.11 -9.06
CA TYR A 324 16.11 -9.15 -8.89
C TYR A 324 16.53 -8.47 -10.21
N LEU A 325 16.39 -7.14 -10.25
CA LEU A 325 16.90 -6.29 -11.32
C LEU A 325 18.23 -5.68 -10.95
N TRP A 326 19.30 -6.11 -11.62
CA TRP A 326 20.64 -5.61 -11.37
C TRP A 326 20.88 -4.31 -12.12
N LEU A 327 20.78 -3.18 -11.40
CA LEU A 327 21.11 -1.87 -11.93
C LEU A 327 22.64 -1.69 -11.99
N PRO A 328 23.14 -0.72 -12.77
CA PRO A 328 24.55 -0.35 -12.74
C PRO A 328 25.03 -0.07 -11.31
N GLU A 329 26.26 -0.46 -11.01
CA GLU A 329 26.87 -0.19 -9.71
C GLU A 329 27.00 1.32 -9.46
N VAL A 330 26.89 1.73 -8.20
CA VAL A 330 27.00 3.13 -7.79
C VAL A 330 28.48 3.46 -7.55
N PRO A 331 29.11 4.28 -8.41
CA PRO A 331 30.53 4.61 -8.28
C PRO A 331 30.75 5.54 -7.09
N LYS A 332 31.99 5.61 -6.59
CA LYS A 332 32.31 6.21 -5.29
C LYS A 332 31.84 7.66 -5.16
N GLU A 333 31.95 8.43 -6.22
CA GLU A 333 31.55 9.83 -6.34
C GLU A 333 30.03 10.07 -6.32
N ARG A 334 29.22 9.02 -6.50
CA ARG A 334 27.75 9.05 -6.47
C ARG A 334 27.19 8.39 -5.20
N GLN A 335 28.03 7.85 -4.33
CA GLN A 335 27.56 7.24 -3.07
C GLN A 335 27.11 8.32 -2.08
N GLY A 336 26.14 7.99 -1.22
CA GLY A 336 25.54 8.94 -0.30
C GLY A 336 24.54 8.30 0.65
N ASN A 337 23.57 9.08 1.12
CA ASN A 337 22.40 8.52 1.80
C ASN A 337 21.49 7.82 0.76
N TRP A 338 20.76 6.79 1.18
CA TRP A 338 19.96 6.02 0.24
C TRP A 338 18.87 6.84 -0.47
N PRO A 339 18.20 7.86 0.14
CA PRO A 339 17.16 8.62 -0.58
C PRO A 339 17.73 9.42 -1.76
N GLU A 340 18.86 10.12 -1.57
CA GLU A 340 19.50 10.89 -2.66
C GLU A 340 20.06 10.00 -3.75
N VAL A 341 20.51 8.80 -3.37
CA VAL A 341 20.98 7.80 -4.33
C VAL A 341 19.79 7.21 -5.09
N GLY A 342 18.71 6.84 -4.42
CA GLY A 342 17.49 6.31 -5.06
C GLY A 342 16.88 7.29 -6.04
N GLU A 343 16.77 8.58 -5.68
CA GLU A 343 16.31 9.62 -6.60
C GLU A 343 17.14 9.74 -7.89
N ARG A 344 18.43 9.42 -7.82
CA ARG A 344 19.35 9.55 -8.96
C ARG A 344 19.56 8.25 -9.73
N GLU A 345 19.54 7.11 -9.05
CA GLU A 345 19.92 5.81 -9.63
C GLU A 345 18.72 4.94 -10.00
N LEU A 346 17.54 5.10 -9.36
CA LEU A 346 16.32 4.37 -9.74
C LEU A 346 15.77 4.95 -11.05
N PRO A 347 15.76 4.17 -12.15
CA PRO A 347 15.21 4.63 -13.41
C PRO A 347 13.73 5.03 -13.26
N PRO A 348 13.29 6.14 -13.87
CA PRO A 348 11.90 6.57 -13.83
C PRO A 348 10.91 5.47 -14.23
N ALA A 349 11.28 4.65 -15.21
CA ALA A 349 10.46 3.53 -15.70
C ALA A 349 10.17 2.44 -14.65
N LEU A 350 10.95 2.36 -13.56
CA LEU A 350 10.77 1.36 -12.49
C LEU A 350 10.03 1.90 -11.27
N ARG A 351 9.81 3.21 -11.16
CA ARG A 351 9.14 3.83 -10.00
C ARG A 351 7.69 3.40 -9.93
N GLY A 352 7.23 3.01 -8.73
CA GLY A 352 5.90 2.46 -8.50
C GLY A 352 5.68 1.02 -9.03
N VAL A 353 6.62 0.45 -9.79
CA VAL A 353 6.60 -0.95 -10.25
C VAL A 353 7.52 -1.82 -9.41
N ALA A 354 8.73 -1.33 -9.15
CA ALA A 354 9.77 -2.07 -8.46
C ALA A 354 10.11 -1.43 -7.11
N HIS A 355 10.41 -2.29 -6.15
CA HIS A 355 11.07 -1.93 -4.91
C HIS A 355 12.56 -1.67 -5.19
N TRP A 356 13.13 -0.58 -4.68
CA TRP A 356 14.53 -0.25 -4.88
C TRP A 356 15.32 -0.41 -3.59
N MET A 357 16.49 -1.05 -3.71
CA MET A 357 17.36 -1.37 -2.60
C MET A 357 18.80 -0.97 -2.90
N GLN A 358 19.31 -0.04 -2.08
CA GLN A 358 20.73 0.28 -2.03
C GLN A 358 21.48 -0.73 -1.16
N VAL A 359 22.42 -1.47 -1.75
CA VAL A 359 23.29 -2.39 -0.99
C VAL A 359 24.65 -1.74 -0.72
N THR A 360 25.06 -1.71 0.55
CA THR A 360 26.28 -1.05 1.03
C THR A 360 27.25 -2.03 1.72
N PRO A 361 28.55 -1.69 1.89
CA PRO A 361 29.55 -2.58 2.52
C PRO A 361 29.29 -3.05 3.95
N GLY A 362 28.30 -2.50 4.65
CA GLY A 362 27.90 -2.96 5.98
C GLY A 362 27.04 -1.95 6.74
N GLY A 363 26.64 -2.33 7.95
CA GLY A 363 25.69 -1.57 8.78
C GLY A 363 24.30 -2.21 8.79
N GLY A 364 23.39 -1.61 9.54
CA GLY A 364 21.96 -1.94 9.46
C GLY A 364 21.37 -1.43 8.14
N GLY A 365 20.06 -1.22 8.13
CA GLY A 365 19.40 -0.57 7.02
C GLY A 365 18.42 0.49 7.49
N GLN A 366 17.83 1.12 6.50
CA GLN A 366 16.67 1.97 6.67
C GLN A 366 15.89 1.97 5.36
N SER A 367 14.59 1.77 5.47
CA SER A 367 13.67 1.85 4.36
C SER A 367 12.45 2.70 4.72
N MET A 368 11.76 3.22 3.70
CA MET A 368 10.42 3.77 3.92
C MET A 368 9.44 2.64 4.22
N GLN A 369 8.66 2.81 5.29
CA GLN A 369 7.55 1.90 5.57
C GLN A 369 6.44 2.11 4.54
N CYS A 370 5.98 1.04 3.90
CA CYS A 370 5.06 1.06 2.76
C CYS A 370 5.56 1.90 1.56
N GLY A 371 6.87 2.19 1.49
CA GLY A 371 7.48 2.88 0.37
C GLY A 371 8.19 1.92 -0.58
N ASP A 372 8.68 2.43 -1.69
CA ASP A 372 9.34 1.67 -2.76
C ASP A 372 10.87 1.82 -2.77
N GLN A 373 11.47 2.44 -1.74
CA GLN A 373 12.92 2.66 -1.68
C GLN A 373 13.48 2.49 -0.26
N GLY A 374 14.68 1.94 -0.19
CA GLY A 374 15.44 1.77 1.04
C GLY A 374 16.90 1.41 0.79
N GLY A 375 17.65 1.19 1.87
CA GLY A 375 19.02 0.74 1.80
C GLY A 375 19.41 -0.15 2.97
N CYS A 376 20.33 -1.08 2.72
CA CYS A 376 20.82 -2.03 3.70
C CYS A 376 22.33 -2.26 3.59
N GLY A 377 22.94 -2.77 4.66
CA GLY A 377 24.23 -3.43 4.58
C GLY A 377 24.15 -4.75 3.81
N LEU A 378 25.30 -5.22 3.31
CA LEU A 378 25.42 -6.51 2.63
C LEU A 378 25.27 -7.66 3.64
N HIS A 379 24.02 -8.05 3.92
CA HIS A 379 23.63 -9.21 4.71
C HIS A 379 22.18 -9.57 4.40
N TRP A 380 21.88 -10.82 4.08
CA TRP A 380 20.56 -11.28 3.63
C TRP A 380 19.43 -10.91 4.61
N ALA A 381 19.68 -11.08 5.92
CA ALA A 381 18.69 -10.77 6.95
C ALA A 381 18.41 -9.26 7.05
N ALA A 382 19.43 -8.41 6.85
CA ALA A 382 19.25 -6.96 6.82
C ALA A 382 18.46 -6.56 5.57
N PHE A 383 18.79 -7.13 4.41
CA PHE A 383 18.04 -6.91 3.17
C PHE A 383 16.56 -7.29 3.33
N ALA A 384 16.27 -8.50 3.83
CA ALA A 384 14.90 -8.98 4.01
C ALA A 384 14.13 -8.17 5.07
N HIS A 385 14.81 -7.67 6.11
CA HIS A 385 14.22 -6.78 7.11
C HIS A 385 13.78 -5.45 6.48
N GLU A 386 14.67 -4.81 5.73
CA GLU A 386 14.36 -3.52 5.09
C GLU A 386 13.31 -3.66 3.98
N LEU A 387 13.36 -4.75 3.19
CA LEU A 387 12.30 -5.05 2.23
C LEU A 387 10.97 -5.29 2.95
N GLY A 388 10.98 -5.94 4.11
CA GLY A 388 9.80 -6.10 4.96
C GLY A 388 9.12 -4.78 5.31
N HIS A 389 9.87 -3.69 5.54
CA HIS A 389 9.28 -2.36 5.74
C HIS A 389 8.57 -1.84 4.49
N GLN A 390 9.15 -2.06 3.31
CA GLN A 390 8.53 -1.67 2.04
C GLN A 390 7.21 -2.43 1.81
N LEU A 391 7.14 -3.69 2.26
CA LEU A 391 5.93 -4.52 2.26
C LEU A 391 4.99 -4.25 3.46
N GLY A 392 5.23 -3.17 4.21
CA GLY A 392 4.34 -2.69 5.27
C GLY A 392 4.57 -3.30 6.66
N LEU A 393 5.56 -4.17 6.83
CA LEU A 393 5.85 -4.77 8.13
C LEU A 393 6.49 -3.75 9.09
N SER A 394 6.00 -3.74 10.32
CA SER A 394 6.55 -2.94 11.41
C SER A 394 7.45 -3.76 12.33
N HIS A 395 8.34 -3.07 13.05
CA HIS A 395 9.19 -3.72 14.05
C HIS A 395 8.42 -4.32 15.23
N THR A 396 7.18 -3.88 15.42
CA THR A 396 6.40 -4.08 16.63
C THR A 396 5.29 -5.11 16.46
N GLY A 397 4.95 -5.49 15.22
CA GLY A 397 3.75 -6.31 14.97
C GLY A 397 2.52 -5.74 15.69
N ASP A 398 2.40 -4.40 15.65
CA ASP A 398 1.37 -3.55 16.28
C ASP A 398 1.46 -3.35 17.81
N SER A 399 2.58 -3.75 18.40
CA SER A 399 2.84 -3.61 19.83
C SER A 399 4.19 -3.00 20.15
N ALA A 400 4.21 -1.70 20.48
CA ALA A 400 5.43 -1.06 20.92
C ALA A 400 5.85 -1.59 22.31
N PRO A 401 7.16 -1.78 22.56
CA PRO A 401 8.32 -1.47 21.72
C PRO A 401 8.79 -2.67 20.86
N ALA A 402 9.72 -2.40 19.95
CA ALA A 402 10.29 -3.32 18.93
C ALA A 402 11.16 -4.47 19.49
N TRP A 403 10.76 -5.05 20.64
CA TRP A 403 11.47 -6.05 21.43
C TRP A 403 10.51 -7.03 22.12
N CYS A 404 9.26 -7.13 21.65
CA CYS A 404 8.27 -8.04 22.23
C CYS A 404 8.75 -9.51 22.14
N PRO A 405 8.90 -10.24 23.27
CA PRO A 405 9.40 -11.63 23.25
C PRO A 405 8.52 -12.59 22.46
N LEU A 406 7.22 -12.28 22.37
CA LEU A 406 6.25 -13.11 21.67
C LEU A 406 6.04 -12.70 20.21
N TYR A 407 6.87 -11.80 19.64
CA TYR A 407 6.89 -11.49 18.21
C TYR A 407 8.15 -12.10 17.55
N PRO A 408 8.19 -13.43 17.32
CA PRO A 408 9.33 -14.15 16.76
C PRO A 408 9.48 -13.87 15.26
N SER A 409 9.94 -12.66 14.92
CA SER A 409 10.03 -12.15 13.55
C SER A 409 11.39 -11.52 13.29
N LEU A 410 11.89 -11.67 12.05
CA LEU A 410 13.02 -10.91 11.51
C LEU A 410 12.82 -9.40 11.69
N MET A 411 11.59 -8.91 11.68
CA MET A 411 11.26 -7.50 11.88
C MET A 411 11.48 -7.01 13.32
N ASN A 412 11.53 -7.92 14.28
CA ASN A 412 11.78 -7.60 15.68
C ASN A 412 13.29 -7.53 15.94
N TYR A 413 13.78 -6.42 16.51
CA TYR A 413 15.22 -6.25 16.79
C TYR A 413 15.78 -7.27 17.78
N ALA A 414 14.93 -7.92 18.58
CA ALA A 414 15.35 -9.02 19.43
C ALA A 414 15.77 -10.27 18.63
N PHE A 415 15.27 -10.42 17.39
CA PHE A 415 15.42 -11.64 16.58
C PHE A 415 16.03 -11.41 15.18
N ASN A 416 16.23 -10.17 14.75
CA ASN A 416 16.66 -9.82 13.40
C ASN A 416 18.00 -10.45 12.94
N TYR A 417 18.89 -10.81 13.87
CA TYR A 417 20.16 -11.47 13.58
C TYR A 417 20.30 -12.88 14.22
N SER A 418 19.30 -13.33 14.97
CA SER A 418 19.34 -14.64 15.62
C SER A 418 17.98 -15.03 16.16
N PHE A 419 17.53 -16.24 15.87
CA PHE A 419 16.34 -16.82 16.49
C PHE A 419 16.73 -18.07 17.28
N GLY A 420 16.39 -18.10 18.58
CA GLY A 420 16.77 -19.21 19.45
C GLY A 420 18.30 -19.40 19.57
N GLY A 421 19.08 -18.33 19.41
CA GLY A 421 20.55 -18.38 19.40
C GLY A 421 21.17 -18.89 18.08
N ARG A 422 20.40 -18.96 17.00
CA ARG A 422 20.84 -19.47 15.69
C ARG A 422 20.52 -18.45 14.58
N ALA A 423 21.53 -18.00 13.86
CA ALA A 423 21.36 -17.10 12.72
C ALA A 423 20.57 -17.76 11.57
N ALA A 424 20.82 -19.06 11.29
CA ALA A 424 20.09 -19.80 10.25
C ALA A 424 18.64 -20.16 10.61
N ALA A 425 18.12 -19.71 11.76
CA ALA A 425 16.73 -19.95 12.18
C ALA A 425 15.87 -18.68 12.15
N ILE A 426 16.45 -17.55 11.75
CA ILE A 426 15.74 -16.28 11.58
C ILE A 426 14.65 -16.47 10.53
N ARG A 427 13.49 -15.87 10.77
CA ARG A 427 12.29 -16.01 9.95
C ARG A 427 11.31 -14.88 10.25
N PHE A 428 10.32 -14.66 9.38
CA PHE A 428 9.16 -13.86 9.73
C PHE A 428 8.27 -14.58 10.75
N SER A 429 7.46 -13.80 11.48
CA SER A 429 6.47 -14.36 12.40
C SER A 429 5.36 -15.06 11.61
N ASP A 430 4.96 -16.24 12.05
CA ASP A 430 3.81 -16.99 11.52
C ASP A 430 2.47 -16.61 12.19
N GLY A 431 2.49 -15.62 13.08
CA GLY A 431 1.31 -15.07 13.73
C GLY A 431 0.70 -15.96 14.82
N ARG A 432 1.27 -17.13 15.13
CA ARG A 432 0.68 -18.07 16.12
C ARG A 432 0.47 -17.47 17.52
N LEU A 433 1.29 -16.48 17.88
CA LEU A 433 1.27 -15.80 19.18
C LEU A 433 0.45 -14.49 19.17
N ARG A 434 -0.25 -14.16 18.07
CA ARG A 434 -0.89 -12.84 17.88
C ARG A 434 -1.99 -12.53 18.88
N GLY A 435 -2.70 -13.55 19.35
CA GLY A 435 -3.77 -13.40 20.35
C GLY A 435 -3.28 -13.18 21.79
N VAL A 436 -1.97 -13.20 22.03
CA VAL A 436 -1.40 -13.07 23.38
C VAL A 436 -0.94 -11.64 23.62
N GLU A 437 -1.67 -10.93 24.48
CA GLU A 437 -1.26 -9.63 25.00
C GLU A 437 -0.31 -9.82 26.19
N LEU A 438 0.88 -9.19 26.13
CA LEU A 438 1.78 -9.09 27.27
C LEU A 438 1.64 -7.75 27.95
N ARG A 439 1.04 -7.74 29.14
CA ARG A 439 0.93 -6.55 29.98
C ARG A 439 2.00 -6.57 31.06
N GLU A 440 2.98 -5.68 30.99
CA GLU A 440 4.14 -5.67 31.90
C GLU A 440 3.78 -5.37 33.36
N ASP A 441 2.58 -4.84 33.62
CA ASP A 441 1.99 -4.68 34.95
C ASP A 441 1.22 -5.91 35.46
N ALA A 442 0.96 -6.89 34.60
CA ALA A 442 0.15 -8.07 34.87
C ALA A 442 0.50 -9.26 33.93
N LEU A 443 1.74 -9.74 33.96
CA LEU A 443 2.23 -10.84 33.12
C LEU A 443 1.87 -12.20 33.70
N PRO A 444 1.07 -13.04 33.02
CA PRO A 444 0.87 -14.42 33.46
C PRO A 444 2.13 -15.25 33.18
N GLU A 445 2.65 -15.92 34.21
CA GLU A 445 3.81 -16.82 34.08
C GLU A 445 3.42 -18.22 33.59
N SER A 446 2.25 -18.37 32.98
CA SER A 446 1.75 -19.60 32.37
C SER A 446 1.02 -19.25 31.08
N LEU A 447 1.54 -19.72 29.95
CA LEU A 447 0.93 -19.55 28.64
C LEU A 447 0.50 -20.90 28.08
N ALA A 448 -0.68 -20.92 27.45
CA ALA A 448 -1.26 -22.11 26.81
C ALA A 448 -0.60 -22.43 25.45
N PHE A 449 0.73 -22.60 25.48
CA PHE A 449 1.51 -23.10 24.35
C PHE A 449 2.45 -24.22 24.82
N PRO A 450 2.67 -25.26 24.00
CA PRO A 450 3.69 -26.28 24.27
C PRO A 450 5.10 -25.67 24.39
N ILE A 451 5.93 -26.24 25.27
CA ILE A 451 7.29 -25.71 25.52
C ILE A 451 8.18 -25.72 24.27
N GLY A 452 7.91 -26.62 23.32
CA GLY A 452 8.61 -26.65 22.05
C GLY A 452 8.44 -25.36 21.24
N GLU A 453 7.27 -24.73 21.30
CA GLU A 453 6.95 -23.50 20.57
C GLU A 453 7.59 -22.27 21.22
N LEU A 454 7.77 -22.29 22.54
CA LEU A 454 8.32 -21.18 23.31
C LEU A 454 9.80 -21.33 23.65
N ARG A 455 10.43 -22.45 23.27
CA ARG A 455 11.82 -22.78 23.64
C ARG A 455 12.84 -21.71 23.24
N TYR A 456 12.54 -20.94 22.19
CA TYR A 456 13.41 -19.86 21.73
C TYR A 456 13.58 -18.74 22.78
N LEU A 457 12.61 -18.56 23.69
CA LEU A 457 12.65 -17.59 24.79
C LEU A 457 13.76 -17.87 25.82
N ALA A 458 14.18 -19.13 25.94
CA ALA A 458 15.30 -19.51 26.82
C ALA A 458 16.68 -19.19 26.22
N ALA A 459 16.72 -18.76 24.96
CA ALA A 459 17.95 -18.38 24.28
C ALA A 459 18.19 -16.85 24.36
N PRO A 460 19.37 -16.35 23.95
CA PRO A 460 19.57 -14.91 23.76
C PRO A 460 18.52 -14.32 22.80
N PRO A 461 18.09 -13.06 23.00
CA PRO A 461 18.60 -12.13 24.03
C PRO A 461 17.98 -12.31 25.42
N PHE A 462 16.79 -12.91 25.52
CA PHE A 462 15.97 -12.90 26.75
C PHE A 462 16.43 -13.86 27.85
N ARG A 463 16.73 -15.13 27.49
CA ARG A 463 17.17 -16.16 28.44
C ARG A 463 16.20 -16.42 29.59
N PHE A 464 14.89 -16.40 29.32
CA PHE A 464 13.87 -16.73 30.32
C PHE A 464 14.00 -18.18 30.80
N THR A 465 13.68 -18.42 32.07
CA THR A 465 13.53 -19.79 32.59
C THR A 465 12.19 -20.33 32.12
N LEU A 466 12.19 -21.49 31.47
CA LEU A 466 10.97 -22.17 30.99
C LEU A 466 10.77 -23.48 31.74
N GLN A 467 9.51 -23.80 32.04
CA GLN A 467 9.13 -25.10 32.59
C GLN A 467 7.86 -25.61 31.89
N GLU A 468 7.87 -26.88 31.48
CA GLU A 468 6.68 -27.54 30.96
C GLU A 468 5.72 -27.83 32.12
N ALA A 469 4.51 -27.25 32.07
CA ALA A 469 3.46 -27.54 33.05
C ALA A 469 2.64 -28.77 32.61
N ASP A 470 2.30 -28.82 31.33
CA ASP A 470 1.67 -29.95 30.64
C ASP A 470 1.94 -29.87 29.12
N GLU A 471 1.38 -30.80 28.34
CA GLU A 471 1.60 -30.92 26.89
C GLU A 471 1.19 -29.67 26.10
N HIS A 472 0.37 -28.78 26.67
CA HIS A 472 -0.14 -27.58 26.02
C HIS A 472 0.21 -26.29 26.77
N THR A 473 0.96 -26.37 27.88
CA THR A 473 1.17 -25.23 28.77
C THR A 473 2.63 -25.10 29.18
N THR A 474 3.17 -23.91 29.01
CA THR A 474 4.53 -23.55 29.41
C THR A 474 4.50 -22.45 30.45
N ARG A 475 5.24 -22.67 31.54
CA ARG A 475 5.55 -21.64 32.52
C ARG A 475 6.78 -20.86 32.10
N ILE A 476 6.73 -19.54 32.24
CA ILE A 476 7.77 -18.58 31.86
C ILE A 476 8.04 -17.68 33.05
N ASP A 477 9.27 -17.69 33.54
CA ASP A 477 9.76 -16.80 34.59
C ASP A 477 10.07 -15.44 33.96
N TRP A 478 9.06 -14.57 33.87
CA TRP A 478 9.16 -13.28 33.17
C TRP A 478 10.03 -12.28 33.93
N ASN A 479 10.04 -12.36 35.26
CA ASN A 479 10.72 -11.40 36.13
C ASN A 479 12.13 -11.89 36.57
N HIS A 480 12.53 -13.09 36.16
CA HIS A 480 13.80 -13.74 36.49
C HIS A 480 14.03 -13.91 38.00
N ASP A 481 12.98 -14.07 38.80
CA ASP A 481 13.10 -14.29 40.24
C ASP A 481 13.33 -15.78 40.61
N GLY A 482 13.23 -16.68 39.61
CA GLY A 482 13.43 -18.11 39.76
C GLY A 482 12.22 -18.87 40.30
N VAL A 483 11.04 -18.24 40.41
CA VAL A 483 9.80 -18.82 40.93
C VAL A 483 8.65 -18.57 39.96
N PHE A 484 7.98 -19.63 39.52
CA PHE A 484 6.76 -19.51 38.70
C PHE A 484 5.54 -19.20 39.58
N SER A 485 5.05 -17.97 39.49
CA SER A 485 3.91 -17.43 40.21
C SER A 485 2.57 -17.88 39.60
N GLU A 486 1.61 -18.22 40.47
CA GLU A 486 0.22 -18.51 40.09
C GLU A 486 -0.61 -17.23 39.87
N THR A 487 -0.08 -16.07 40.25
CA THR A 487 -0.67 -14.74 40.00
C THR A 487 0.19 -13.92 39.05
N PRO A 488 -0.38 -13.03 38.23
CA PRO A 488 0.41 -12.23 37.30
C PRO A 488 1.52 -11.42 37.99
N VAL A 489 2.70 -11.37 37.37
CA VAL A 489 3.88 -10.65 37.86
C VAL A 489 4.06 -9.33 37.12
N ARG A 490 4.87 -8.44 37.69
CA ARG A 490 5.29 -7.20 37.03
C ARG A 490 6.76 -7.32 36.62
N ALA A 491 7.04 -7.18 35.33
CA ALA A 491 8.40 -7.18 34.80
C ALA A 491 8.49 -6.40 33.48
N ASP A 492 9.64 -5.76 33.26
CA ASP A 492 10.02 -5.19 31.97
C ASP A 492 10.65 -6.30 31.13
N VAL A 493 9.89 -6.84 30.19
CA VAL A 493 10.28 -8.00 29.36
C VAL A 493 10.68 -7.58 27.95
N ASN A 494 10.40 -6.33 27.57
CA ASN A 494 10.75 -5.76 26.28
C ASN A 494 11.95 -4.79 26.34
N TYR A 495 12.48 -4.49 27.54
CA TYR A 495 13.60 -3.60 27.80
C TYR A 495 13.44 -2.16 27.24
N GLY A 496 12.20 -1.75 26.96
CA GLY A 496 11.86 -0.47 26.37
C GLY A 496 11.16 0.50 27.33
N GLY A 497 10.96 0.10 28.60
CA GLY A 497 10.30 0.94 29.60
C GLY A 497 8.81 1.21 29.33
N SER A 498 8.17 0.36 28.52
CA SER A 498 6.71 0.38 28.29
C SER A 498 5.96 -0.22 29.50
N THR A 499 4.62 -0.24 29.44
CA THR A 499 3.77 -0.94 30.42
C THR A 499 2.94 -2.07 29.77
N SER A 500 2.96 -2.19 28.45
CA SER A 500 2.27 -3.23 27.69
C SER A 500 2.90 -3.42 26.31
N CYS A 501 2.84 -4.64 25.79
CA CYS A 501 3.16 -5.01 24.43
C CYS A 501 1.88 -5.30 23.61
N GLY A 502 0.80 -4.53 23.80
CA GLY A 502 -0.33 -4.35 22.86
C GLY A 502 -1.15 -5.57 22.40
N VAL A 503 -2.27 -5.30 21.72
CA VAL A 503 -3.06 -6.28 20.95
C VAL A 503 -2.56 -6.28 19.51
N ARG A 504 -2.38 -7.46 18.90
CA ARG A 504 -1.84 -7.57 17.55
C ARG A 504 -2.94 -7.60 16.51
N HIS A 505 -2.72 -6.90 15.40
CA HIS A 505 -3.62 -6.91 14.26
C HIS A 505 -2.95 -7.65 13.10
N ASP A 506 -3.77 -8.27 12.24
CA ASP A 506 -3.30 -8.80 10.98
C ASP A 506 -3.10 -7.59 10.05
N VAL A 507 -1.85 -7.21 9.79
CA VAL A 507 -1.51 -6.30 8.69
C VAL A 507 -1.37 -7.16 7.44
N GLU A 508 -2.44 -7.20 6.64
CA GLU A 508 -2.38 -7.69 5.27
C GLU A 508 -2.07 -6.52 4.33
N LEU A 509 -1.31 -6.83 3.26
CA LEU A 509 -1.36 -6.06 2.02
C LEU A 509 -2.82 -5.90 1.60
N ALA A 510 -3.12 -4.76 0.99
CA ALA A 510 -4.48 -4.34 0.72
C ALA A 510 -5.28 -5.35 -0.12
N ALA A 511 -6.35 -5.96 0.45
CA ALA A 511 -7.65 -6.29 -0.19
C ALA A 511 -8.55 -7.26 0.66
N THR A 512 -9.13 -6.83 1.79
CA THR A 512 -10.18 -7.53 2.61
C THR A 512 -9.95 -8.97 3.15
N GLY A 513 -9.80 -9.12 4.48
CA GLY A 513 -9.66 -10.42 5.16
C GLY A 513 -10.97 -11.19 5.50
N PRO A 514 -10.90 -12.52 5.77
CA PRO A 514 -12.06 -13.40 6.03
C PRO A 514 -12.62 -13.38 7.47
N ALA A 515 -13.89 -13.77 7.67
CA ALA A 515 -14.55 -13.88 8.98
C ALA A 515 -14.62 -15.33 9.51
N LEU A 516 -14.21 -15.55 10.75
CA LEU A 516 -14.24 -16.85 11.43
C LEU A 516 -15.25 -16.84 12.59
N GLY A 517 -16.15 -17.82 12.65
CA GLY A 517 -17.12 -17.94 13.74
C GLY A 517 -17.37 -19.37 14.18
N ARG A 518 -17.99 -19.56 15.34
CA ARG A 518 -18.30 -20.88 15.92
C ARG A 518 -19.80 -21.05 16.07
N ILE A 519 -20.39 -21.94 15.27
CA ILE A 519 -21.81 -22.28 15.34
C ILE A 519 -21.93 -23.63 16.06
N GLY A 520 -22.26 -23.58 17.35
CA GLY A 520 -22.26 -24.77 18.22
C GLY A 520 -20.84 -25.30 18.48
N GLU A 521 -20.57 -26.55 18.12
CA GLU A 521 -19.24 -27.18 18.22
C GLU A 521 -18.40 -27.03 16.93
N THR A 522 -18.99 -26.52 15.86
CA THR A 522 -18.37 -26.47 14.53
C THR A 522 -17.84 -25.06 14.26
N ILE A 523 -16.57 -24.97 13.89
CA ILE A 523 -15.96 -23.72 13.41
C ILE A 523 -16.35 -23.53 11.95
N VAL A 524 -16.74 -22.32 11.58
CA VAL A 524 -17.19 -21.97 10.24
C VAL A 524 -16.38 -20.76 9.76
N LEU A 525 -15.82 -20.88 8.56
CA LEU A 525 -15.08 -19.85 7.85
C LEU A 525 -16.00 -19.27 6.79
N ALA A 526 -16.26 -17.97 6.87
CA ALA A 526 -17.07 -17.24 5.92
C ALA A 526 -16.24 -16.11 5.31
N ARG A 527 -16.14 -16.09 3.98
CA ARG A 527 -15.31 -15.13 3.24
C ARG A 527 -16.18 -14.38 2.26
N VAL A 528 -15.96 -13.09 2.20
CA VAL A 528 -16.56 -12.22 1.19
C VAL A 528 -15.56 -12.18 0.05
N ASP A 529 -16.01 -12.46 -1.18
CA ASP A 529 -15.12 -12.27 -2.32
C ASP A 529 -14.85 -10.78 -2.54
N ALA A 530 -13.84 -10.44 -3.35
CA ALA A 530 -13.45 -9.06 -3.60
C ALA A 530 -14.60 -8.19 -4.15
N SER A 531 -15.63 -8.80 -4.75
CA SER A 531 -16.82 -8.12 -5.28
C SER A 531 -17.87 -7.76 -4.22
N ARG A 532 -17.82 -8.40 -3.04
CA ARG A 532 -18.84 -8.33 -1.97
C ARG A 532 -20.24 -8.82 -2.31
N PHE A 533 -20.49 -9.48 -3.44
CA PHE A 533 -21.81 -10.00 -3.80
C PHE A 533 -21.99 -11.50 -3.56
N SER A 534 -20.92 -12.23 -3.25
CA SER A 534 -20.97 -13.65 -2.85
C SER A 534 -20.27 -13.86 -1.51
N VAL A 535 -20.86 -14.69 -0.64
CA VAL A 535 -20.23 -15.16 0.60
C VAL A 535 -19.95 -16.64 0.48
N ARG A 536 -18.68 -17.04 0.59
CA ARG A 536 -18.29 -18.45 0.62
C ARG A 536 -18.17 -18.95 2.05
N VAL A 537 -18.90 -20.01 2.38
CA VAL A 537 -18.96 -20.58 3.73
C VAL A 537 -18.44 -22.01 3.74
N GLN A 538 -17.56 -22.32 4.69
CA GLN A 538 -16.94 -23.64 4.88
C GLN A 538 -16.95 -24.04 6.35
N ALA A 539 -17.26 -25.31 6.65
CA ALA A 539 -17.25 -25.84 8.01
C ALA A 539 -15.95 -26.62 8.27
N TYR A 540 -15.39 -26.46 9.47
CA TYR A 540 -14.22 -27.20 9.92
C TYR A 540 -14.63 -28.61 10.32
N GLU A 541 -14.08 -29.60 9.63
CA GLU A 541 -14.36 -31.02 9.86
C GLU A 541 -13.34 -31.68 10.82
N GLY A 542 -12.35 -30.92 11.28
CA GLY A 542 -11.26 -31.42 12.14
C GLY A 542 -10.07 -31.98 11.35
N GLY A 543 -8.89 -31.94 11.97
CA GLY A 543 -7.64 -32.42 11.37
C GLY A 543 -7.25 -31.64 10.11
N GLU A 544 -7.34 -30.31 10.16
CA GLU A 544 -6.98 -29.37 9.09
C GLU A 544 -7.85 -29.46 7.82
N ARG A 545 -8.95 -30.22 7.84
CA ARG A 545 -9.86 -30.34 6.71
C ARG A 545 -11.09 -29.45 6.87
N TRP A 546 -11.48 -28.83 5.77
CA TRP A 546 -12.68 -28.01 5.64
C TRP A 546 -13.64 -28.65 4.64
N SER A 547 -14.94 -28.46 4.87
CA SER A 547 -15.95 -28.87 3.90
C SER A 547 -15.77 -28.11 2.58
N PRO A 548 -16.30 -28.64 1.45
CA PRO A 548 -16.44 -27.86 0.24
C PRO A 548 -17.17 -26.53 0.50
N ALA A 549 -16.74 -25.47 -0.18
CA ALA A 549 -17.34 -24.14 -0.03
C ALA A 549 -18.75 -24.10 -0.60
N ILE A 550 -19.67 -23.54 0.19
CA ILE A 550 -21.02 -23.23 -0.24
C ILE A 550 -21.09 -21.73 -0.49
N ALA A 551 -21.45 -21.34 -1.71
CA ALA A 551 -21.65 -19.95 -2.08
C ALA A 551 -23.07 -19.51 -1.68
N LEU A 552 -23.16 -18.39 -0.98
CA LEU A 552 -24.40 -17.69 -0.67
C LEU A 552 -24.41 -16.39 -1.49
N GLU A 553 -25.47 -16.20 -2.25
CA GLU A 553 -25.63 -15.09 -3.20
C GLU A 553 -26.72 -14.13 -2.68
N PRO A 554 -26.38 -13.22 -1.75
CA PRO A 554 -27.32 -12.25 -1.22
C PRO A 554 -27.80 -11.26 -2.29
N SER A 555 -29.00 -10.71 -2.09
CA SER A 555 -29.65 -9.82 -3.06
C SER A 555 -29.04 -8.40 -3.13
N GLY A 556 -27.86 -8.19 -2.53
CA GLY A 556 -27.16 -6.92 -2.42
C GLY A 556 -25.77 -7.11 -1.80
N PRO A 557 -24.90 -6.09 -1.86
CA PRO A 557 -23.53 -6.21 -1.42
C PRO A 557 -23.46 -6.46 0.09
N VAL A 558 -22.59 -7.38 0.46
CA VAL A 558 -22.39 -7.87 1.82
C VAL A 558 -21.52 -6.86 2.55
N SER A 559 -22.17 -6.04 3.38
CA SER A 559 -21.50 -5.03 4.20
C SER A 559 -20.84 -5.61 5.45
N GLU A 560 -21.29 -6.79 5.90
CA GLU A 560 -20.81 -7.47 7.10
C GLU A 560 -21.19 -8.95 7.04
N VAL A 561 -20.28 -9.84 7.46
CA VAL A 561 -20.57 -11.26 7.66
C VAL A 561 -20.46 -11.57 9.16
N VAL A 562 -21.63 -11.65 9.81
CA VAL A 562 -21.74 -12.02 11.23
C VAL A 562 -22.06 -13.51 11.32
N VAL A 563 -21.12 -14.31 11.83
CA VAL A 563 -21.25 -15.77 11.99
C VAL A 563 -21.68 -16.15 13.40
#